data_AF-A0A437DFY3-F1
#
_entry.id   AF-A0A437DFY3-F1
#
_cell.length_a   1.000
_cell.length_b   1.000
_cell.length_c   1.000
_cell.angle_alpha   90.00
_cell.angle_beta   90.00
_cell.angle_gamma   90.00
#
_symmetry.space_group_name_H-M   'P 1'
#
loop_
_entity.id
_entity.type
_entity.pdbx_description
1 polymer ?
#
loop_
_entity_poly.entity_id
_entity_poly.type
_entity_poly.pdbx_seq_one_letter_code
_entity_poly.pdbx_strand_id
1 'polypeptide(L)'
;MIECDDDDKENHPDEADYEDLPGMYNEEEEEEEDEDEEEEDEEEEEEEDDDDTLFTSTLAMKILRRDSLAIKLSNRPSKRELEEKNILLMQSDQERLESRQQTATKLTRRLSQRPTAEELEQRNILKPRNDQEEQEEKREIKRHLSKKVCL
;
A
#
# COMPACT_ATOMS: atom_id res chain seq x y z
N MET A 1 35.18 -24.88 -15.98
CA MET A 1 33.96 -25.35 -16.66
C MET A 1 32.97 -25.55 -15.53
N ILE A 2 32.01 -24.64 -15.38
CA ILE A 2 30.95 -24.79 -14.38
C ILE A 2 29.88 -25.60 -15.09
N GLU A 3 29.65 -26.82 -14.61
CA GLU A 3 28.53 -27.66 -15.02
C GLU A 3 27.26 -26.96 -14.52
N CYS A 4 26.46 -26.47 -15.45
CA CYS A 4 25.12 -26.01 -15.16
C CYS A 4 24.23 -27.25 -15.21
N ASP A 5 23.87 -27.79 -14.05
CA ASP A 5 22.79 -28.77 -13.96
C ASP A 5 21.47 -28.04 -14.28
N ASP A 6 20.92 -28.33 -15.46
CA ASP A 6 19.60 -27.94 -15.95
C ASP A 6 18.50 -28.69 -15.17
N ASP A 7 18.42 -28.50 -13.86
CA ASP A 7 17.23 -28.89 -13.10
C ASP A 7 16.11 -27.88 -13.41
N ASP A 8 15.33 -28.19 -14.43
CA ASP A 8 14.10 -27.50 -14.81
C ASP A 8 13.08 -27.64 -13.67
N LYS A 9 13.16 -26.73 -12.69
CA LYS A 9 12.19 -26.58 -11.59
C LYS A 9 10.92 -25.94 -12.16
N GLU A 10 10.22 -26.67 -13.00
CA GLU A 10 8.90 -26.27 -13.47
C GLU A 10 7.97 -26.16 -12.26
N ASN A 11 7.41 -24.97 -12.06
CA ASN A 11 6.48 -24.68 -10.96
C ASN A 11 5.14 -25.37 -11.26
N HIS A 12 5.04 -26.65 -10.90
CA HIS A 12 3.79 -27.37 -10.88
C HIS A 12 2.95 -26.90 -9.67
N PRO A 13 1.66 -26.57 -9.86
CA PRO A 13 0.75 -26.40 -8.74
C PRO A 13 0.55 -27.78 -8.08
N ASP A 14 0.84 -27.88 -6.78
CA ASP A 14 0.54 -29.09 -6.00
C ASP A 14 -0.98 -29.17 -5.80
N GLU A 15 -1.61 -30.17 -6.41
CA GLU A 15 -3.05 -30.43 -6.39
C GLU A 15 -3.57 -30.80 -4.98
N ALA A 16 -2.67 -31.09 -4.04
CA ALA A 16 -2.97 -31.57 -2.69
C ALA A 16 -3.51 -30.49 -1.72
N ASP A 17 -3.54 -29.21 -2.10
CA ASP A 17 -3.98 -28.11 -1.21
C ASP A 17 -5.48 -27.78 -1.31
N TYR A 18 -6.26 -28.50 -2.14
CA TYR A 18 -7.67 -28.19 -2.42
C TYR A 18 -8.71 -29.12 -1.77
N GLU A 19 -8.32 -30.18 -1.06
CA GLU A 19 -9.28 -31.20 -0.62
C GLU A 19 -9.85 -31.05 0.80
N ASP A 20 -9.59 -29.96 1.54
CA ASP A 20 -10.10 -29.83 2.91
C ASP A 20 -10.64 -28.43 3.26
N LEU A 21 -11.77 -28.07 2.64
CA LEU A 21 -12.61 -26.97 3.11
C LEU A 21 -13.99 -27.50 3.56
N PRO A 22 -14.15 -27.85 4.84
CA PRO A 22 -15.44 -28.22 5.40
C PRO A 22 -16.28 -26.97 5.73
N GLY A 23 -17.48 -26.86 5.14
CA GLY A 23 -18.56 -26.05 5.73
C GLY A 23 -19.31 -25.06 4.84
N MET A 24 -19.82 -25.48 3.68
CA MET A 24 -20.87 -24.71 2.97
C MET A 24 -22.18 -25.46 2.74
N TYR A 25 -22.30 -26.69 3.24
CA TYR A 25 -23.58 -27.40 3.26
C TYR A 25 -24.20 -27.19 4.65
N ASN A 26 -24.74 -26.00 4.89
CA ASN A 26 -25.78 -25.84 5.91
C ASN A 26 -27.13 -25.89 5.20
N GLU A 27 -27.97 -26.68 5.85
CA GLU A 27 -29.29 -27.18 5.54
C GLU A 27 -30.35 -26.09 5.78
N GLU A 28 -31.56 -26.33 5.22
CA GLU A 28 -32.86 -25.72 5.54
C GLU A 28 -33.26 -24.44 4.78
N GLU A 29 -34.15 -24.58 3.78
CA GLU A 29 -35.33 -23.72 3.61
C GLU A 29 -36.39 -24.39 2.70
N GLU A 30 -37.42 -24.89 3.38
CA GLU A 30 -38.84 -25.17 3.07
C GLU A 30 -39.34 -25.43 1.63
N GLU A 31 -40.01 -26.58 1.49
CA GLU A 31 -40.85 -27.01 0.36
C GLU A 31 -42.17 -26.21 0.35
N GLU A 32 -42.47 -25.51 -0.75
CA GLU A 32 -43.84 -25.17 -1.14
C GLU A 32 -43.98 -25.40 -2.65
N GLU A 33 -44.80 -26.40 -3.00
CA GLU A 33 -45.26 -26.72 -4.36
C GLU A 33 -46.33 -25.71 -4.79
N ASP A 34 -46.26 -25.17 -6.01
CA ASP A 34 -47.47 -24.80 -6.77
C ASP A 34 -47.17 -24.77 -8.30
N GLU A 35 -48.15 -25.28 -9.03
CA GLU A 35 -48.17 -25.78 -10.42
C GLU A 35 -48.12 -24.71 -11.54
N ASP A 36 -47.55 -25.14 -12.67
CA ASP A 36 -47.90 -24.87 -14.08
C ASP A 36 -48.02 -23.42 -14.62
N GLU A 37 -47.08 -23.05 -15.51
CA GLU A 37 -47.42 -22.52 -16.84
C GLU A 37 -46.22 -22.69 -17.80
N GLU A 38 -46.39 -23.56 -18.80
CA GLU A 38 -45.48 -23.70 -19.95
C GLU A 38 -45.59 -22.44 -20.81
N GLU A 39 -44.53 -21.62 -20.83
CA GLU A 39 -44.30 -20.66 -21.90
C GLU A 39 -42.99 -21.06 -22.59
N GLU A 40 -43.13 -21.61 -23.81
CA GLU A 40 -42.05 -21.76 -24.79
C GLU A 40 -41.61 -20.35 -25.21
N ASP A 41 -40.72 -19.72 -24.44
CA ASP A 41 -40.01 -18.52 -24.89
C ASP A 41 -38.76 -18.94 -25.68
N GLU A 42 -38.73 -18.42 -26.90
CA GLU A 42 -37.80 -18.61 -27.99
C GLU A 42 -36.34 -18.70 -27.50
N GLU A 43 -35.63 -19.75 -27.94
CA GLU A 43 -34.18 -19.86 -27.85
C GLU A 43 -33.55 -18.64 -28.54
N GLU A 44 -33.33 -17.55 -27.81
CA GLU A 44 -32.26 -16.62 -28.14
C GLU A 44 -30.97 -17.43 -27.99
N GLU A 45 -30.48 -17.95 -29.11
CA GLU A 45 -29.11 -18.44 -29.25
C GLU A 45 -28.18 -17.31 -28.77
N GLU A 46 -27.84 -17.32 -27.47
CA GLU A 46 -26.73 -16.57 -26.93
C GLU A 46 -25.49 -17.12 -27.65
N GLU A 47 -25.04 -16.38 -28.66
CA GLU A 47 -23.69 -16.40 -29.21
C GLU A 47 -22.69 -15.96 -28.10
N GLU A 48 -22.67 -16.68 -26.99
CA GLU A 48 -21.69 -16.59 -25.90
C GLU A 48 -20.71 -17.79 -25.92
N ASP A 49 -20.85 -18.71 -26.89
CA ASP A 49 -19.97 -19.88 -27.03
C ASP A 49 -18.62 -19.54 -27.73
N ASP A 50 -18.48 -18.33 -28.31
CA ASP A 50 -17.23 -17.90 -28.95
C ASP A 50 -16.18 -17.39 -27.91
N ASP A 51 -16.57 -17.12 -26.66
CA ASP A 51 -15.64 -16.73 -25.59
C ASP A 51 -15.14 -17.95 -24.78
N ASP A 52 -15.96 -18.98 -24.61
CA ASP A 52 -15.55 -20.24 -23.97
C ASP A 52 -14.57 -21.05 -24.83
N THR A 53 -14.68 -21.00 -26.17
CA THR A 53 -13.69 -21.61 -27.07
C THR A 53 -12.35 -20.86 -27.08
N LEU A 54 -12.40 -19.54 -26.88
CA LEU A 54 -11.22 -18.69 -26.71
C LEU A 54 -10.52 -19.00 -25.37
N PHE A 55 -11.28 -19.33 -24.33
CA PHE A 55 -10.71 -19.69 -23.04
C PHE A 55 -10.22 -21.16 -22.94
N THR A 56 -10.79 -22.07 -23.75
CA THR A 56 -10.43 -23.50 -23.77
C THR A 56 -9.33 -23.84 -24.77
N SER A 57 -9.12 -23.01 -25.81
CA SER A 57 -8.05 -23.22 -26.78
C SER A 57 -6.67 -23.01 -26.13
N THR A 58 -5.88 -24.08 -26.07
CA THR A 58 -4.51 -24.05 -25.50
C THR A 58 -3.62 -22.97 -26.12
N LEU A 59 -3.84 -22.63 -27.40
CA LEU A 59 -3.09 -21.58 -28.08
C LEU A 59 -3.56 -20.18 -27.65
N ALA A 60 -4.87 -19.97 -27.53
CA ALA A 60 -5.43 -18.71 -27.05
C ALA A 60 -4.98 -18.40 -25.62
N MET A 61 -5.01 -19.40 -24.74
CA MET A 61 -4.45 -19.29 -23.38
C MET A 61 -2.97 -18.93 -23.36
N LYS A 62 -2.16 -19.53 -24.26
CA LYS A 62 -0.74 -19.19 -24.38
C LYS A 62 -0.54 -17.74 -24.83
N ILE A 63 -1.35 -17.25 -25.78
CA ILE A 63 -1.29 -15.87 -26.26
C ILE A 63 -1.70 -14.90 -25.15
N LEU A 64 -2.82 -15.14 -24.47
CA LEU A 64 -3.29 -14.32 -23.34
C LEU A 64 -2.27 -14.27 -22.20
N ARG A 65 -1.69 -15.42 -21.84
CA ARG A 65 -0.60 -15.50 -20.84
C ARG A 65 0.61 -14.71 -21.30
N ARG A 66 1.01 -14.83 -22.57
CA ARG A 66 2.15 -14.11 -23.15
C ARG A 66 1.93 -12.60 -23.12
N ASP A 67 0.76 -12.14 -23.50
CA ASP A 67 0.43 -10.73 -23.60
C ASP A 67 0.28 -10.10 -22.20
N SER A 68 -0.37 -10.80 -21.26
CA SER A 68 -0.42 -10.41 -19.85
C SER A 68 0.98 -10.32 -19.21
N LEU A 69 1.85 -11.31 -19.50
CA LEU A 69 3.22 -11.30 -19.01
C LEU A 69 4.02 -10.13 -19.60
N ALA A 70 3.86 -9.82 -20.89
CA ALA A 70 4.54 -8.72 -21.54
C ALA A 70 4.24 -7.37 -20.85
N ILE A 71 2.96 -7.13 -20.49
CA ILE A 71 2.54 -5.93 -19.74
C ILE A 71 3.21 -5.88 -18.35
N LYS A 72 3.26 -7.02 -17.63
CA LYS A 72 3.92 -7.08 -16.31
C LYS A 72 5.43 -6.83 -16.41
N LEU A 73 6.07 -7.31 -17.47
CA LEU A 73 7.49 -7.10 -17.71
C LEU A 73 7.81 -5.66 -18.14
N SER A 74 6.96 -5.01 -18.93
CA SER A 74 7.14 -3.60 -19.31
C SER A 74 7.02 -2.67 -18.10
N ASN A 75 6.16 -3.03 -17.14
CA ASN A 75 5.94 -2.28 -15.90
C ASN A 75 6.81 -2.77 -14.74
N ARG A 76 7.83 -3.58 -15.00
CA ARG A 76 8.70 -4.13 -13.94
C ARG A 76 9.51 -3.00 -13.30
N PRO A 77 9.38 -2.77 -11.98
CA PRO A 77 10.17 -1.77 -11.28
C PRO A 77 11.66 -2.16 -11.27
N SER A 78 12.51 -1.14 -11.29
CA SER A 78 13.95 -1.30 -11.15
C SER A 78 14.33 -1.74 -9.73
N LYS A 79 15.49 -2.40 -9.59
CA LYS A 79 16.03 -2.81 -8.29
C LYS A 79 16.10 -1.62 -7.31
N ARG A 80 16.55 -0.47 -7.80
CA ARG A 80 16.66 0.77 -7.01
C ARG A 80 15.30 1.29 -6.52
N GLU A 81 14.25 1.24 -7.35
CA GLU A 81 12.91 1.65 -6.92
C GLU A 81 12.35 0.70 -5.85
N LEU A 82 12.63 -0.60 -5.95
CA LEU A 82 12.25 -1.56 -4.92
C LEU A 82 13.01 -1.34 -3.61
N GLU A 83 14.29 -0.96 -3.66
CA GLU A 83 15.09 -0.57 -2.50
C GLU A 83 14.54 0.70 -1.83
N GLU A 84 14.19 1.73 -2.63
CA GLU A 84 13.63 2.98 -2.14
C GLU A 84 12.26 2.78 -1.49
N LYS A 85 11.48 1.84 -2.01
CA LYS A 85 10.22 1.37 -1.41
C LYS A 85 10.41 0.37 -0.25
N ASN A 86 11.65 0.08 0.15
CA ASN A 86 11.99 -0.87 1.21
C ASN A 86 11.44 -2.29 0.99
N ILE A 87 11.15 -2.67 -0.26
CA ILE A 87 10.80 -4.04 -0.64
C ILE A 87 12.06 -4.90 -0.68
N LEU A 88 13.17 -4.33 -1.17
CA LEU A 88 14.49 -4.95 -1.12
C LEU A 88 15.37 -4.25 -0.08
N LEU A 89 15.85 -5.00 0.90
CA LEU A 89 16.74 -4.48 1.93
C LEU A 89 18.20 -4.44 1.42
N MET A 90 18.86 -3.29 1.55
CA MET A 90 20.27 -3.10 1.15
C MET A 90 21.28 -3.35 2.27
N GLN A 91 20.83 -3.18 3.52
CA GLN A 91 21.68 -3.33 4.70
C GLN A 91 21.56 -4.75 5.24
N SER A 92 22.68 -5.26 5.77
CA SER A 92 22.64 -6.49 6.56
C SER A 92 21.79 -6.31 7.82
N ASP A 93 21.28 -7.41 8.36
CA ASP A 93 20.51 -7.38 9.61
C ASP A 93 21.32 -6.78 10.77
N GLN A 94 22.63 -7.03 10.78
CA GLN A 94 23.55 -6.51 11.78
C GLN A 94 23.67 -4.97 11.69
N GLU A 95 23.93 -4.42 10.51
CA GLU A 95 24.03 -2.96 10.32
C GLU A 95 22.70 -2.26 10.65
N ARG A 96 21.57 -2.89 10.33
CA ARG A 96 20.24 -2.36 10.68
C ARG A 96 20.05 -2.31 12.19
N LEU A 97 20.44 -3.36 12.91
CA LEU A 97 20.38 -3.41 14.36
C LEU A 97 21.27 -2.34 14.99
N GLU A 98 22.50 -2.18 14.51
CA GLU A 98 23.43 -1.16 14.99
C GLU A 98 22.91 0.25 14.74
N SER A 99 22.42 0.55 13.53
CA SER A 99 21.81 1.84 13.20
C SER A 99 20.60 2.15 14.10
N ARG A 100 19.75 1.14 14.35
CA ARG A 100 18.63 1.26 15.29
C ARG A 100 19.10 1.56 16.71
N GLN A 101 20.12 0.85 17.22
CA GLN A 101 20.67 1.08 18.55
C GLN A 101 21.31 2.48 18.68
N GLN A 102 22.06 2.92 17.67
CA GLN A 102 22.64 4.27 17.63
C GLN A 102 21.55 5.35 17.62
N THR A 103 20.49 5.14 16.84
CA THR A 103 19.35 6.06 16.80
C THR A 103 18.63 6.09 18.15
N ALA A 104 18.40 4.92 18.76
CA ALA A 104 17.76 4.81 20.07
C ALA A 104 18.55 5.53 21.17
N THR A 105 19.85 5.26 21.28
CA THR A 105 20.73 5.90 22.28
C THR A 105 20.81 7.42 22.08
N LYS A 106 20.93 7.88 20.83
CA LYS A 106 20.93 9.31 20.48
C LYS A 106 19.59 9.97 20.83
N LEU A 107 18.48 9.30 20.58
CA LEU A 107 17.14 9.79 20.90
C LEU A 107 16.96 9.91 22.42
N THR A 108 17.28 8.87 23.18
CA THR A 108 17.20 8.88 24.65
C THR A 108 17.97 10.06 25.24
N ARG A 109 19.20 10.31 24.75
CA ARG A 109 20.00 11.46 25.18
C ARG A 109 19.37 12.81 24.84
N ARG A 110 18.73 12.96 23.68
CA ARG A 110 18.05 14.20 23.29
C ARG A 110 16.78 14.43 24.10
N LEU A 111 16.03 13.37 24.40
CA LEU A 111 14.81 13.44 25.19
C LEU A 111 15.11 13.78 26.66
N SER A 112 16.20 13.26 27.23
CA SER A 112 16.58 13.59 28.61
C SER A 112 17.04 15.05 28.79
N GLN A 113 17.49 15.69 27.71
CA GLN A 113 17.90 17.10 27.67
C GLN A 113 16.88 17.99 26.96
N ARG A 114 15.63 17.52 26.81
CA ARG A 114 14.60 18.24 26.08
C ARG A 114 14.25 19.56 26.81
N PRO A 115 14.44 20.74 26.20
CA PRO A 115 14.05 22.02 26.80
C PRO A 115 12.54 22.10 27.03
N THR A 116 12.13 22.90 28.01
CA THR A 116 10.70 23.14 28.27
C THR A 116 10.11 24.10 27.25
N ALA A 117 8.78 24.09 27.11
CA ALA A 117 8.09 25.02 26.22
C ALA A 117 8.36 26.49 26.61
N GLU A 118 8.34 26.80 27.91
CA GLU A 118 8.61 28.14 28.42
C GLU A 118 10.05 28.61 28.09
N GLU A 119 11.05 27.74 28.21
CA GLU A 119 12.42 28.06 27.81
C GLU A 119 12.54 28.37 26.31
N LEU A 120 11.75 27.70 25.47
CA LEU A 120 11.71 27.96 24.03
C LEU A 120 10.97 29.26 23.71
N GLU A 121 9.96 29.65 24.49
CA GLU A 121 9.26 30.94 24.38
C GLU A 121 10.17 32.10 24.76
N GLN A 122 10.90 31.99 25.87
CA GLN A 122 11.87 32.99 26.30
C GLN A 122 12.98 33.20 25.26
N ARG A 123 13.37 32.12 24.57
CA ARG A 123 14.33 32.17 23.44
C ARG A 123 13.71 32.58 22.11
N ASN A 124 12.42 32.93 22.06
CA ASN A 124 11.69 33.31 20.85
C ASN A 124 11.68 32.22 19.75
N ILE A 125 11.87 30.95 20.11
CA ILE A 125 11.79 29.79 19.21
C ILE A 125 10.35 29.31 19.10
N LEU A 126 9.66 29.22 20.25
CA LEU A 126 8.23 28.94 20.31
C LEU A 126 7.49 30.27 20.47
N LYS A 127 6.48 30.54 19.64
CA LYS A 127 5.68 31.76 19.74
C LYS A 127 4.44 31.49 20.60
N PRO A 128 4.21 32.26 21.69
CA PRO A 128 3.07 32.03 22.58
C PRO A 128 1.73 32.51 22.01
N ARG A 129 1.75 33.35 20.96
CA ARG A 129 0.57 34.01 20.39
C ARG A 129 0.42 33.75 18.90
N ASN A 130 -0.81 33.86 18.43
CA ASN A 130 -1.18 33.71 17.03
C ASN A 130 -0.62 34.90 16.20
N ASP A 131 -0.27 34.68 14.94
CA ASP A 131 0.38 35.69 14.09
C ASP A 131 -0.42 37.01 13.99
N GLN A 132 -1.74 36.91 14.05
CA GLN A 132 -2.65 38.06 14.01
C GLN A 132 -2.54 38.95 15.26
N GLU A 133 -2.43 38.34 16.44
CA GLU A 133 -2.29 39.06 17.72
C GLU A 133 -0.91 39.73 17.78
N GLU A 134 0.14 39.07 17.27
CA GLU A 134 1.48 39.68 17.15
C GLU A 134 1.48 40.91 16.23
N GLN A 135 0.72 40.87 15.12
CA GLN A 135 0.58 42.02 14.23
C GLN A 135 -0.20 43.17 14.88
N GLU A 136 -1.23 42.88 15.67
CA GLU A 136 -1.97 43.87 16.44
C GLU A 136 -1.09 44.55 17.48
N GLU A 137 -0.35 43.77 18.27
CA GLU A 137 0.58 44.29 19.28
C GLU A 137 1.67 45.14 18.62
N LYS A 138 2.25 44.70 17.50
CA LYS A 138 3.21 45.50 16.73
C LYS A 138 2.61 46.82 16.23
N ARG A 139 1.36 46.81 15.73
CA ARG A 139 0.67 48.02 15.28
C ARG A 139 0.43 48.97 16.45
N GLU A 140 0.02 48.45 17.60
CA GLU A 140 -0.21 49.25 18.80
C GLU A 140 1.08 49.85 19.36
N ILE A 141 2.16 49.06 19.46
CA ILE A 141 3.49 49.53 19.87
C ILE A 141 3.99 50.61 18.91
N LYS A 142 3.86 50.41 17.60
CA LYS A 142 4.26 51.42 16.59
C LYS A 142 3.49 52.72 16.76
N ARG A 143 2.17 52.64 16.96
CA ARG A 143 1.30 53.80 17.20
C ARG A 143 1.72 54.52 18.50
N HIS A 144 2.00 53.78 19.56
CA HIS A 144 2.42 54.32 20.84
C HIS A 144 3.79 55.01 20.78
N LEU A 145 4.79 54.37 20.18
CA LEU A 145 6.10 54.98 19.96
C LEU A 145 5.96 56.26 19.13
N SER A 146 5.19 56.23 18.03
CA SER A 146 5.01 57.41 17.18
C SER A 146 4.45 58.59 17.98
N LYS A 147 3.49 58.36 18.89
CA LYS A 147 2.95 59.40 19.78
C LYS A 147 3.99 59.92 20.79
N LYS A 148 4.83 59.03 21.33
CA LYS A 148 5.87 59.41 22.30
C LYS A 148 7.04 60.18 21.69
N VAL A 149 7.37 59.93 20.42
CA VAL A 149 8.53 60.52 19.74
C VAL A 149 8.16 61.85 19.04
N CYS A 150 6.87 62.10 18.81
CA CYS A 150 6.36 63.37 18.28
C CYS A 150 6.06 64.41 19.38
N LEU A 151 6.26 64.07 20.66
CA LEU A 151 6.24 64.96 21.83
C LEU A 151 7.69 65.18 22.29
#